data_AF-A0A4V0ZAD0-F1
#
_entry.id   AF-A0A4V0ZAD0-F1
#
_cell.length_a   1.000
_cell.length_b   1.000
_cell.length_c   1.000
_cell.angle_alpha   90.00
_cell.angle_beta   90.00
_cell.angle_gamma   90.00
#
_symmetry.space_group_name_H-M   'P 1'
#
loop_
_entity.id
_entity.type
_entity.pdbx_description
1 polymer ?
#
loop_
_entity_poly.entity_id
_entity_poly.type
_entity_poly.pdbx_seq_one_letter_code
_entity_poly.pdbx_strand_id
1 'polypeptide(L)'
;MSAPTIVITSARFGGRYFTDILQRCRPSDLVLQEVLRKGGDSLKRLSAATGEPIETLKGIAEDKPGGLWHLVRDIAADSAVPVTIRAYYYHQPRSAPIWEHVAREARIVHLIRCNLFEAFLSREMAVLSNVWQRKPDPDAVPDELEPITLNRKALEKYIAEREADVAWARKTFGDGDYEEIFFEKISRSVGSCAQAVAQLYGEEGLDRTRPPSSSFTRIKTRSNADLVSNYADLAHLDRSSF
;
A
#
# COMPACT_ATOMS: atom_id res chain seq x y z
N MET A 1 -24.19 7.20 -5.40
CA MET A 1 -22.84 7.65 -5.81
C MET A 1 -21.86 7.14 -4.79
N SER A 2 -20.78 6.47 -5.21
CA SER A 2 -19.80 5.86 -4.31
C SER A 2 -18.65 6.82 -4.02
N ALA A 3 -18.28 7.00 -2.75
CA ALA A 3 -17.04 7.67 -2.41
C ALA A 3 -15.83 6.84 -2.90
N PRO A 4 -14.76 7.47 -3.43
CA PRO A 4 -13.51 6.76 -3.68
C PRO A 4 -12.96 6.16 -2.39
N THR A 5 -12.33 4.99 -2.48
CA THR A 5 -11.59 4.41 -1.36
C THR A 5 -10.10 4.71 -1.48
N ILE A 6 -9.47 5.18 -0.41
CA ILE A 6 -8.01 5.28 -0.31
C ILE A 6 -7.47 4.23 0.64
N VAL A 7 -6.64 3.33 0.10
CA VAL A 7 -5.75 2.48 0.89
C VAL A 7 -4.51 3.30 1.23
N ILE A 8 -4.49 3.91 2.41
CA ILE A 8 -3.35 4.69 2.90
C ILE A 8 -2.39 3.78 3.69
N THR A 9 -1.11 3.84 3.38
CA THR A 9 -0.11 2.91 3.94
C THR A 9 1.32 3.45 3.78
N SER A 10 2.33 2.60 3.98
CA SER A 10 3.74 2.88 3.66
C SER A 10 4.30 1.81 2.73
N ALA A 11 5.42 2.12 2.05
CA ALA A 11 6.18 1.11 1.34
C ALA A 11 6.52 -0.06 2.28
N ARG A 12 6.43 -1.30 1.74
CA ARG A 12 6.67 -2.58 2.44
C ARG A 12 5.65 -2.96 3.52
N PHE A 13 4.50 -2.30 3.57
CA PHE A 13 3.39 -2.65 4.49
C PHE A 13 2.33 -3.55 3.81
N GLY A 14 2.63 -4.08 2.62
CA GLY A 14 1.72 -4.96 1.88
C GLY A 14 0.70 -4.25 1.00
N GLY A 15 0.76 -2.93 0.84
CA GLY A 15 -0.18 -2.19 0.00
C GLY A 15 -0.31 -2.72 -1.43
N ARG A 16 0.80 -3.14 -2.07
CA ARG A 16 0.74 -3.75 -3.40
C ARG A 16 0.13 -5.15 -3.41
N TYR A 17 0.38 -5.92 -2.36
CA TYR A 17 -0.18 -7.27 -2.21
C TYR A 17 -1.70 -7.19 -2.03
N PHE A 18 -2.15 -6.29 -1.16
CA PHE A 18 -3.56 -6.02 -0.95
C PHE A 18 -4.26 -5.57 -2.23
N THR A 19 -3.72 -4.59 -2.96
CA THR A 19 -4.35 -4.09 -4.19
C THR A 19 -4.34 -5.08 -5.35
N ASP A 20 -3.35 -5.97 -5.44
CA ASP A 20 -3.34 -7.09 -6.41
C ASP A 20 -4.46 -8.09 -6.13
N ILE A 21 -4.63 -8.48 -4.86
CA ILE A 21 -5.72 -9.38 -4.46
C ILE A 21 -7.08 -8.70 -4.66
N LEU A 22 -7.21 -7.42 -4.29
CA LEU A 22 -8.41 -6.63 -4.54
C LEU A 22 -8.80 -6.66 -6.03
N GLN A 23 -7.87 -6.34 -6.93
CA GLN A 23 -8.14 -6.33 -8.37
C GLN A 23 -8.49 -7.72 -8.91
N ARG A 24 -7.95 -8.80 -8.34
CA ARG A 24 -8.27 -10.18 -8.73
C ARG A 24 -9.63 -10.62 -8.21
N CYS A 25 -9.97 -10.25 -6.99
CA CYS A 25 -11.27 -10.52 -6.39
C CYS A 25 -12.37 -9.65 -7.01
N ARG A 26 -12.06 -8.43 -7.46
CA ARG A 26 -13.00 -7.45 -8.00
C ARG A 26 -12.48 -6.89 -9.32
N PRO A 27 -12.51 -7.68 -10.41
CA PRO A 27 -11.90 -7.30 -11.68
C PRO A 27 -12.57 -6.09 -12.36
N SER A 28 -13.81 -5.76 -11.99
CA SER A 28 -14.53 -4.58 -12.46
C SER A 28 -14.10 -3.29 -11.79
N ASP A 29 -13.51 -3.34 -10.60
CA ASP A 29 -13.15 -2.15 -9.85
C ASP A 29 -11.94 -1.46 -10.46
N LEU A 30 -11.95 -0.13 -10.45
CA LEU A 30 -10.82 0.67 -10.90
C LEU A 30 -9.81 0.84 -9.76
N VAL A 31 -8.72 0.07 -9.81
CA VAL A 31 -7.63 0.18 -8.82
C VAL A 31 -6.45 0.97 -9.40
N LEU A 32 -6.16 2.11 -8.78
CA LEU A 32 -5.10 3.05 -9.15
C LEU A 32 -3.96 3.00 -8.12
N GLN A 33 -2.72 3.00 -8.60
CA GLN A 33 -1.54 3.01 -7.75
C GLN A 33 -0.93 4.41 -7.71
N GLU A 34 -0.64 4.93 -6.52
CA GLU A 34 0.22 6.09 -6.26
C GLU A 34 -0.05 7.36 -7.11
N VAL A 35 -1.29 7.58 -7.55
CA VAL A 35 -1.66 8.75 -8.38
C VAL A 35 -1.39 10.10 -7.71
N LEU A 36 -1.39 10.14 -6.37
CA LEU A 36 -1.10 11.36 -5.59
C LEU A 36 0.40 11.62 -5.41
N ARG A 37 1.29 10.78 -5.96
CA ARG A 37 2.74 10.99 -5.91
C ARG A 37 3.15 12.00 -6.97
N LYS A 38 4.23 12.75 -6.73
CA LYS A 38 4.89 13.51 -7.80
C LYS A 38 5.28 12.59 -8.96
N GLY A 39 4.91 13.00 -10.18
CA GLY A 39 5.03 12.25 -11.42
C GLY A 39 3.92 11.22 -11.66
N GLY A 40 3.18 10.84 -10.60
CA GLY A 40 2.05 9.91 -10.63
C GLY A 40 2.43 8.48 -11.01
N ASP A 41 1.61 7.53 -10.59
CA ASP A 41 1.58 6.18 -11.16
C ASP A 41 0.15 5.91 -11.67
N SER A 42 -0.04 4.87 -12.47
CA SER A 42 -1.33 4.52 -13.09
C SER A 42 -1.95 5.60 -13.99
N LEU A 43 -1.18 6.61 -14.44
CA LEU A 43 -1.70 7.70 -15.30
C LEU A 43 -2.33 7.18 -16.61
N LYS A 44 -1.81 6.08 -17.17
CA LYS A 44 -2.44 5.40 -18.34
C LYS A 44 -3.85 4.89 -18.03
N ARG A 45 -4.06 4.31 -16.84
CA ARG A 45 -5.37 3.83 -16.40
C ARG A 45 -6.31 4.99 -16.12
N LEU A 46 -5.80 6.04 -15.48
CA LEU A 46 -6.57 7.26 -15.21
C LEU A 46 -7.00 7.95 -16.51
N SER A 47 -6.10 8.06 -17.49
CA SER A 47 -6.39 8.56 -18.84
C SER A 47 -7.49 7.75 -19.52
N ALA A 48 -7.41 6.42 -19.48
CA ALA A 48 -8.44 5.57 -20.05
C ALA A 48 -9.81 5.72 -19.37
N ALA A 49 -9.82 5.98 -18.06
CA ALA A 49 -11.06 6.14 -17.28
C ALA A 49 -11.70 7.53 -17.41
N THR A 50 -10.90 8.57 -17.63
CA THR A 50 -11.37 9.97 -17.71
C THR A 50 -11.53 10.48 -19.13
N GLY A 51 -10.87 9.85 -20.11
CA GLY A 51 -10.71 10.41 -21.45
C GLY A 51 -9.65 11.50 -21.55
N GLU A 52 -9.03 11.91 -20.43
CA GLU A 52 -8.01 12.96 -20.42
C GLU A 52 -6.72 12.50 -21.09
N PRO A 53 -6.06 13.36 -21.91
CA PRO A 53 -4.78 13.03 -22.50
C PRO A 53 -3.70 12.75 -21.44
N ILE A 54 -2.91 11.70 -21.65
CA ILE A 54 -1.87 11.30 -20.70
C ILE A 54 -0.84 12.41 -20.42
N GLU A 55 -0.52 13.25 -21.39
CA GLU A 55 0.42 14.37 -21.21
C GLU A 55 -0.16 15.46 -20.29
N THR A 56 -1.47 15.71 -20.36
CA THR A 56 -2.16 16.59 -19.41
C THR A 56 -2.06 16.04 -17.99
N LEU A 57 -2.34 14.74 -17.82
CA LEU A 57 -2.25 14.10 -16.51
C LEU A 57 -0.83 14.11 -15.94
N LYS A 58 0.20 13.92 -16.78
CA LYS A 58 1.60 14.05 -16.37
C LYS A 58 1.92 15.46 -15.90
N GLY A 59 1.46 16.49 -16.61
CA GLY A 59 1.64 17.88 -16.19
C GLY A 59 1.06 18.14 -14.80
N ILE A 60 -0.18 17.71 -14.56
CA ILE A 60 -0.81 17.83 -13.24
C ILE A 60 -0.01 17.04 -12.18
N ALA A 61 0.39 15.81 -12.49
CA ALA A 61 1.14 14.95 -11.57
C ALA A 61 2.50 15.53 -11.16
N GLU A 62 3.13 16.31 -12.04
CA GLU A 62 4.45 16.89 -11.80
C GLU A 62 4.36 18.21 -11.02
N ASP A 63 3.39 19.06 -11.37
CA ASP A 63 3.24 20.41 -10.81
C ASP A 63 2.42 20.42 -9.51
N LYS A 64 1.24 19.80 -9.55
CA LYS A 64 0.28 19.79 -8.44
C LYS A 64 -0.45 18.45 -8.39
N PRO A 65 0.23 17.36 -7.99
CA PRO A 65 -0.33 15.99 -7.98
C PRO A 65 -1.65 15.85 -7.20
N GLY A 66 -1.87 16.66 -6.16
CA GLY A 66 -3.17 16.73 -5.47
C GLY A 66 -4.35 17.10 -6.40
N GLY A 67 -4.11 17.76 -7.52
CA GLY A 67 -5.13 18.08 -8.53
C GLY A 67 -5.71 16.85 -9.23
N LEU A 68 -4.99 15.72 -9.25
CA LEU A 68 -5.52 14.46 -9.80
C LEU A 68 -6.65 13.86 -8.95
N TRP A 69 -6.79 14.29 -7.69
CA TRP A 69 -7.88 13.83 -6.82
C TRP A 69 -9.26 14.18 -7.36
N HIS A 70 -9.43 15.37 -7.93
CA HIS A 70 -10.72 15.79 -8.47
C HIS A 70 -11.18 14.84 -9.58
N LEU A 71 -10.28 14.46 -10.48
CA LEU A 71 -10.59 13.49 -11.54
C LEU A 71 -11.01 12.14 -10.97
N VAL A 72 -10.33 11.65 -9.94
CA VAL A 72 -10.67 10.37 -9.28
C VAL A 72 -12.04 10.45 -8.63
N ARG A 73 -12.31 11.53 -7.89
CA ARG A 73 -13.59 11.76 -7.24
C ARG A 73 -14.72 11.80 -8.25
N ASP A 74 -14.52 12.52 -9.36
CA ASP A 74 -15.53 12.69 -10.40
C ASP A 74 -15.82 11.35 -11.09
N ILE A 75 -14.79 10.52 -11.37
CA ILE A 75 -14.99 9.14 -11.85
C ILE A 75 -15.85 8.34 -10.86
N ALA A 76 -15.56 8.39 -9.56
CA ALA A 76 -16.29 7.61 -8.57
C ALA A 76 -17.75 8.09 -8.37
N ALA A 77 -18.01 9.37 -8.67
CA ALA A 77 -19.35 9.96 -8.62
C ALA A 77 -20.18 9.62 -9.86
N ASP A 78 -19.57 9.72 -11.05
CA ASP A 78 -20.25 9.58 -12.35
C ASP A 78 -20.34 8.13 -12.83
N SER A 79 -19.44 7.27 -12.34
CA SER A 79 -19.41 5.86 -12.69
C SER A 79 -20.10 4.99 -11.65
N ALA A 80 -20.74 3.91 -12.10
CA ALA A 80 -21.13 2.81 -11.23
C ALA A 80 -19.93 1.94 -10.78
N VAL A 81 -18.71 2.25 -11.26
CA VAL A 81 -17.49 1.50 -10.95
C VAL A 81 -16.84 2.03 -9.67
N PRO A 82 -16.66 1.17 -8.64
CA PRO A 82 -15.91 1.54 -7.45
C PRO A 82 -14.45 1.89 -7.79
N VAL A 83 -13.95 2.98 -7.21
CA VAL A 83 -12.57 3.46 -7.41
C VAL A 83 -11.77 3.28 -6.13
N THR A 84 -10.62 2.61 -6.22
CA THR A 84 -9.67 2.46 -5.12
C THR A 84 -8.31 3.02 -5.50
N ILE A 85 -7.75 3.89 -4.66
CA ILE A 85 -6.37 4.37 -4.78
C ILE A 85 -5.52 3.80 -3.67
N ARG A 86 -4.31 3.36 -3.99
CA ARG A 86 -3.24 3.21 -2.99
C ARG A 86 -2.40 4.47 -2.90
N ALA A 87 -2.27 5.04 -1.71
CA ALA A 87 -1.40 6.18 -1.44
C ALA A 87 -0.46 5.88 -0.25
N TYR A 88 0.72 6.50 -0.26
CA TYR A 88 1.59 6.53 0.91
C TYR A 88 1.46 7.85 1.66
N TYR A 89 1.69 7.83 2.98
CA TYR A 89 1.63 9.02 3.84
C TYR A 89 2.49 10.18 3.30
N TYR A 90 3.63 9.84 2.71
CA TYR A 90 4.64 10.79 2.23
C TYR A 90 4.52 11.13 0.73
N HIS A 91 3.43 10.74 0.05
CA HIS A 91 3.21 11.16 -1.34
C HIS A 91 2.92 12.65 -1.45
N GLN A 92 2.27 13.23 -0.44
CA GLN A 92 2.01 14.66 -0.31
C GLN A 92 2.47 15.11 1.08
N PRO A 93 2.95 16.36 1.24
CA PRO A 93 3.21 16.92 2.55
C PRO A 93 1.97 16.81 3.45
N ARG A 94 2.14 16.58 4.75
CA ARG A 94 1.01 16.48 5.69
C ARG A 94 0.17 17.76 5.78
N SER A 95 0.78 18.90 5.48
CA SER A 95 0.12 20.22 5.41
C SER A 95 -0.56 20.50 4.06
N ALA A 96 -0.50 19.56 3.10
CA ALA A 96 -1.10 19.77 1.80
C ALA A 96 -2.64 19.79 1.93
N PRO A 97 -3.34 20.78 1.33
CA PRO A 97 -4.80 20.93 1.45
C PRO A 97 -5.59 19.70 0.96
N ILE A 98 -4.98 18.88 0.10
CA ILE A 98 -5.60 17.67 -0.42
C ILE A 98 -6.07 16.70 0.67
N TRP A 99 -5.38 16.64 1.81
CA TRP A 99 -5.76 15.71 2.88
C TRP A 99 -7.10 16.06 3.53
N GLU A 100 -7.47 17.35 3.57
CA GLU A 100 -8.77 17.80 4.06
C GLU A 100 -9.91 17.43 3.09
N HIS A 101 -9.63 17.42 1.79
CA HIS A 101 -10.58 16.93 0.79
C HIS A 101 -10.77 15.41 0.93
N VAL A 102 -9.66 14.68 0.96
CA VAL A 102 -9.66 13.22 1.13
C VAL A 102 -10.40 12.81 2.40
N ALA A 103 -10.17 13.48 3.53
CA ALA A 103 -10.81 13.14 4.80
C ALA A 103 -12.35 13.30 4.77
N ARG A 104 -12.87 14.22 3.94
CA ARG A 104 -14.32 14.48 3.83
C ARG A 104 -15.00 13.69 2.73
N GLU A 105 -14.27 13.37 1.66
CA GLU A 105 -14.83 12.89 0.40
C GLU A 105 -14.56 11.40 0.15
N ALA A 106 -13.65 10.78 0.91
CA ALA A 106 -13.20 9.42 0.68
C ALA A 106 -13.51 8.48 1.84
N ARG A 107 -13.64 7.19 1.54
CA ARG A 107 -13.44 6.12 2.52
C ARG A 107 -11.96 5.81 2.67
N ILE A 108 -11.48 5.65 3.89
CA ILE A 108 -10.08 5.41 4.20
C ILE A 108 -9.89 4.00 4.76
N VAL A 109 -9.10 3.20 4.06
CA VAL A 109 -8.59 1.91 4.54
C VAL A 109 -7.13 2.09 4.92
N HIS A 110 -6.85 2.13 6.21
CA HIS A 110 -5.50 2.31 6.74
C HIS A 110 -4.79 0.98 6.90
N LEU A 111 -3.87 0.66 5.98
CA LEU A 111 -3.09 -0.57 6.05
C LEU A 111 -1.80 -0.36 6.85
N ILE A 112 -1.78 -0.95 8.05
CA ILE A 112 -0.69 -0.86 9.01
C ILE A 112 0.11 -2.17 9.01
N ARG A 113 1.43 -2.06 9.23
CA ARG A 113 2.28 -3.19 9.59
C ARG A 113 2.81 -2.98 10.99
N CYS A 114 2.50 -3.89 11.91
CA CYS A 114 2.87 -3.79 13.31
C CYS A 114 4.37 -3.93 13.52
N ASN A 115 5.02 -4.88 12.84
CA ASN A 115 6.47 -5.07 12.99
C ASN A 115 7.25 -4.17 12.02
N LEU A 116 7.68 -3.01 12.54
CA LEU A 116 8.41 -1.99 11.79
C LEU A 116 9.88 -2.38 11.53
N PHE A 117 10.47 -3.25 12.36
CA PHE A 117 11.78 -3.84 12.10
C PHE A 117 11.75 -4.65 10.81
N GLU A 118 10.77 -5.54 10.66
CA GLU A 118 10.64 -6.32 9.44
C GLU A 118 10.29 -5.47 8.21
N ALA A 119 9.54 -4.38 8.39
CA ALA A 119 9.25 -3.44 7.31
C ALA A 119 10.54 -2.76 6.82
N PHE A 120 11.39 -2.32 7.76
CA PHE A 120 12.69 -1.75 7.47
C PHE A 120 13.63 -2.76 6.82
N LEU A 121 13.77 -3.95 7.40
CA LEU A 121 14.58 -5.04 6.83
C LEU A 121 14.13 -5.35 5.41
N SER A 122 12.82 -5.47 5.18
CA SER A 122 12.27 -5.73 3.86
C SER A 122 12.56 -4.61 2.85
N ARG A 123 12.70 -3.36 3.31
CA ARG A 123 13.12 -2.23 2.48
C ARG A 123 14.60 -2.32 2.14
N GLU A 124 15.47 -2.54 3.12
CA GLU A 124 16.92 -2.63 2.90
C GLU A 124 17.26 -3.79 1.95
N MET A 125 16.63 -4.95 2.12
CA MET A 125 16.79 -6.08 1.22
C MET A 125 16.35 -5.75 -0.22
N ALA A 126 15.25 -5.01 -0.39
CA ALA A 126 14.77 -4.60 -1.71
C ALA A 126 15.72 -3.58 -2.38
N VAL A 127 16.32 -2.70 -1.59
CA VAL A 127 17.32 -1.73 -2.08
C VAL A 127 18.60 -2.45 -2.52
N LEU A 128 19.13 -3.34 -1.68
CA LEU A 128 20.37 -4.06 -1.97
C LEU A 128 20.26 -5.01 -3.16
N SER A 129 19.14 -5.74 -3.26
CA SER A 129 18.91 -6.67 -4.38
C SER A 129 18.44 -5.95 -5.65
N ASN A 130 18.05 -4.68 -5.57
CA ASN A 130 17.23 -3.98 -6.58
C ASN A 130 15.92 -4.72 -6.95
N VAL A 131 15.52 -5.71 -6.15
CA VAL A 131 14.31 -6.51 -6.35
C VAL A 131 13.26 -6.05 -5.36
N TRP A 132 12.39 -5.17 -5.83
CA TRP A 132 11.24 -4.71 -5.06
C TRP A 132 10.15 -5.77 -4.97
N GLN A 133 10.11 -6.73 -5.91
CA GLN A 133 9.10 -7.77 -6.01
C GLN A 133 9.66 -9.05 -6.65
N ARG A 134 9.24 -10.21 -6.15
CA ARG A 134 9.44 -11.48 -6.84
C ARG A 134 8.11 -11.99 -7.37
N LYS A 135 8.10 -12.33 -8.66
CA LYS A 135 7.02 -13.13 -9.24
C LYS A 135 7.16 -14.58 -8.76
N PRO A 136 6.07 -15.36 -8.72
CA PRO A 136 6.16 -16.79 -8.47
C PRO A 136 6.98 -17.42 -9.59
N ASP A 137 8.12 -17.98 -9.21
CA ASP A 137 8.94 -18.81 -10.08
C ASP A 137 9.13 -20.13 -9.33
N PRO A 138 8.49 -21.23 -9.78
CA PRO A 138 8.58 -22.52 -9.12
C PRO A 138 9.99 -23.12 -9.19
N ASP A 139 10.84 -22.64 -10.11
CA ASP A 139 12.21 -23.11 -10.32
C ASP A 139 13.25 -22.20 -9.66
N ALA A 140 12.82 -21.13 -8.99
CA ALA A 140 13.73 -20.22 -8.30
C ALA A 140 14.37 -20.91 -7.09
N VAL A 141 15.69 -21.10 -7.16
CA VAL A 141 16.51 -21.47 -6.01
C VAL A 141 16.36 -20.39 -4.93
N PRO A 142 16.14 -20.74 -3.65
CA PRO A 142 16.09 -19.75 -2.59
C PRO A 142 17.40 -18.95 -2.57
N ASP A 143 17.34 -17.64 -2.80
CA ASP A 143 18.56 -16.83 -2.76
C ASP A 143 19.27 -17.03 -1.41
N GLU A 144 20.52 -17.48 -1.47
CA GLU A 144 21.47 -17.37 -0.38
C GLU A 144 21.81 -15.90 -0.20
N LEU A 145 20.89 -15.17 0.46
CA LEU A 145 21.13 -13.79 0.81
C LEU A 145 22.12 -13.77 1.98
N GLU A 146 23.29 -13.18 1.72
CA GLU A 146 24.25 -12.85 2.76
C GLU A 146 23.57 -11.98 3.83
N PRO A 147 23.81 -12.25 5.13
CA PRO A 147 23.26 -11.43 6.20
C PRO A 147 23.67 -9.97 6.04
N ILE A 148 22.72 -9.05 6.24
CA ILE A 148 22.96 -7.62 6.07
C ILE A 148 23.17 -6.94 7.42
N THR A 149 24.08 -5.96 7.46
CA THR A 149 24.28 -5.12 8.65
C THR A 149 23.31 -3.96 8.60
N LEU A 150 22.43 -3.86 9.60
CA LEU A 150 21.49 -2.74 9.69
C LEU A 150 22.10 -1.57 10.47
N ASN A 151 21.90 -0.36 9.95
CA ASN A 151 22.27 0.86 10.68
C ASN A 151 21.22 1.17 11.76
N ARG A 152 21.60 1.08 13.04
CA ARG A 152 20.70 1.33 14.18
C ARG A 152 19.99 2.68 14.10
N LYS A 153 20.73 3.77 13.86
CA LYS A 153 20.15 5.13 13.83
C LYS A 153 19.14 5.28 12.69
N ALA A 154 19.40 4.66 11.55
CA ALA A 154 18.46 4.66 10.42
C ALA A 154 17.19 3.86 10.74
N LEU A 155 17.33 2.70 11.40
CA LEU A 155 16.20 1.88 11.84
C LEU A 155 15.34 2.60 12.89
N GLU A 156 15.95 3.18 13.93
CA GLU A 156 15.24 3.95 14.97
C GLU A 156 14.50 5.15 14.37
N LYS A 157 15.16 5.91 13.48
CA LYS A 157 14.53 7.01 12.75
C LYS A 157 13.36 6.51 11.92
N TYR A 158 13.52 5.40 11.19
CA TYR A 158 12.45 4.81 10.40
C TYR A 158 11.25 4.41 11.26
N ILE A 159 11.47 3.75 12.39
CA ILE A 159 10.42 3.35 13.33
C ILE A 159 9.64 4.58 13.80
N ALA A 160 10.34 5.59 14.32
CA ALA A 160 9.72 6.82 14.83
C ALA A 160 8.91 7.56 13.74
N GLU A 161 9.43 7.64 12.51
CA GLU A 161 8.72 8.26 11.39
C GLU A 161 7.44 7.49 11.02
N ARG A 162 7.48 6.15 10.99
CA ARG A 162 6.32 5.32 10.65
C ARG A 162 5.26 5.33 11.76
N GLU A 163 5.67 5.36 13.02
CA GLU A 163 4.77 5.56 14.16
C GLU A 163 4.08 6.94 14.08
N ALA A 164 4.82 7.98 13.75
CA ALA A 164 4.26 9.32 13.53
C ALA A 164 3.31 9.36 12.31
N ASP A 165 3.59 8.61 11.25
CA ASP A 165 2.71 8.49 10.07
C ASP A 165 1.37 7.84 10.44
N VAL A 166 1.41 6.72 11.17
CA VAL A 166 0.20 6.00 11.63
C VAL A 166 -0.62 6.87 12.58
N ALA A 167 0.03 7.53 13.54
CA ALA A 167 -0.64 8.46 14.45
C ALA A 167 -1.26 9.65 13.71
N TRP A 168 -0.57 10.20 12.72
CA TRP A 168 -1.11 11.26 11.88
C TRP A 168 -2.33 10.81 11.09
N ALA A 169 -2.30 9.62 10.47
CA ALA A 169 -3.44 9.10 9.71
C ALA A 169 -4.68 8.88 10.60
N ARG A 170 -4.50 8.28 11.78
CA ARG A 170 -5.56 8.13 12.79
C ARG A 170 -6.17 9.47 13.18
N LYS A 171 -5.34 10.48 13.46
CA LYS A 171 -5.80 11.82 13.83
C LYS A 171 -6.51 12.54 12.67
N THR A 172 -6.04 12.35 11.44
CA THR A 172 -6.53 13.10 10.27
C THR A 172 -7.82 12.51 9.72
N PHE A 173 -7.96 11.20 9.75
CA PHE A 173 -9.05 10.48 9.10
C PHE A 173 -9.99 9.77 10.08
N GLY A 174 -9.60 9.59 11.34
CA GLY A 174 -10.31 8.72 12.29
C GLY A 174 -11.74 9.14 12.65
N ASP A 175 -12.08 10.41 12.47
CA ASP A 175 -13.45 10.92 12.67
C ASP A 175 -14.35 10.75 11.42
N GLY A 176 -13.79 10.28 10.29
CA GLY A 176 -14.49 10.04 9.03
C GLY A 176 -14.82 8.57 8.77
N ASP A 177 -15.06 8.21 7.50
CA ASP A 177 -15.20 6.81 7.08
C ASP A 177 -13.82 6.14 7.04
N TYR A 178 -13.44 5.56 8.16
CA TYR A 178 -12.07 5.09 8.42
C TYR A 178 -12.04 3.69 9.03
N GLU A 179 -11.22 2.83 8.46
CA GLU A 179 -11.05 1.45 8.92
C GLU A 179 -9.58 1.02 8.86
N GLU A 180 -9.09 0.39 9.94
CA GLU A 180 -7.74 -0.14 9.99
C GLU A 180 -7.68 -1.62 9.61
N ILE A 181 -6.70 -1.97 8.80
CA ILE A 181 -6.33 -3.37 8.52
C ILE A 181 -4.85 -3.58 8.78
N PHE A 182 -4.52 -4.78 9.24
CA PHE A 182 -3.15 -5.14 9.62
C PHE A 182 -2.54 -6.10 8.61
N PHE A 183 -1.33 -5.79 8.15
CA PHE A 183 -0.54 -6.59 7.24
C PHE A 183 -0.40 -8.03 7.74
N GLU A 184 -0.16 -8.21 9.03
CA GLU A 184 0.02 -9.50 9.71
C GLU A 184 -1.25 -10.38 9.65
N LYS A 185 -2.43 -9.77 9.51
CA LYS A 185 -3.70 -10.48 9.30
C LYS A 185 -3.88 -10.85 7.83
N ILE A 186 -3.69 -9.90 6.92
CA ILE A 186 -3.94 -10.15 5.49
C ILE A 186 -2.87 -11.03 4.83
N SER A 187 -1.64 -11.05 5.35
CA SER A 187 -0.51 -11.80 4.76
C SER A 187 -0.44 -13.27 5.17
N ARG A 188 -1.33 -13.74 6.06
CA ARG A 188 -1.35 -15.15 6.51
C ARG A 188 -1.57 -16.13 5.36
N SER A 189 -2.49 -15.78 4.46
CA SER A 189 -2.79 -16.52 3.24
C SER A 189 -3.50 -15.60 2.26
N VAL A 190 -3.51 -15.98 0.98
CA VAL A 190 -4.29 -15.27 -0.04
C VAL A 190 -5.78 -15.23 0.34
N GLY A 191 -6.31 -16.30 0.92
CA GLY A 191 -7.69 -16.35 1.42
C GLY A 191 -7.95 -15.36 2.56
N SER A 192 -6.99 -15.14 3.46
CA SER A 192 -7.12 -14.15 4.55
C SER A 192 -7.23 -12.72 4.01
N CYS A 193 -6.45 -12.39 2.98
CA CYS A 193 -6.55 -11.10 2.32
C CYS A 193 -7.85 -10.96 1.51
N ALA A 194 -8.28 -12.01 0.81
CA ALA A 194 -9.53 -12.01 0.06
C ALA A 194 -10.75 -11.82 0.97
N GLN A 195 -10.73 -12.44 2.16
CA GLN A 195 -11.76 -12.22 3.17
C GLN A 195 -11.78 -10.78 3.67
N ALA A 196 -10.62 -10.16 3.89
CA ALA A 196 -10.55 -8.74 4.25
C ALA A 196 -11.10 -7.85 3.12
N VAL A 197 -10.85 -8.17 1.85
CA VAL A 197 -11.46 -7.47 0.70
C VAL A 197 -12.97 -7.61 0.72
N ALA A 198 -13.51 -8.81 0.94
CA ALA A 198 -14.95 -9.05 1.02
C ALA A 198 -15.62 -8.26 2.17
N GLN A 199 -14.95 -8.17 3.33
CA GLN A 199 -15.43 -7.38 4.47
C GLN A 199 -15.45 -5.88 4.18
N LEU A 200 -14.39 -5.36 3.56
CA LEU A 200 -14.26 -3.93 3.27
C LEU A 200 -15.17 -3.48 2.13
N TYR A 201 -15.22 -4.23 1.03
CA TYR A 201 -15.88 -3.82 -0.22
C TYR A 201 -17.24 -4.51 -0.44
N GLY A 202 -17.65 -5.37 0.48
CA GLY A 202 -18.86 -6.19 0.34
C GLY A 202 -18.67 -7.40 -0.58
N GLU A 203 -19.65 -8.29 -0.49
CA GLU A 203 -19.72 -9.52 -1.29
C GLU A 203 -20.15 -9.27 -2.74
N GLU A 204 -20.87 -8.18 -2.99
CA GLU A 204 -21.36 -7.79 -4.31
C GLU A 204 -20.21 -7.36 -5.20
N GLY A 205 -19.98 -8.07 -6.31
CA GLY A 205 -18.86 -7.80 -7.24
C GLY A 205 -17.61 -8.64 -7.00
N LEU A 206 -17.62 -9.56 -6.03
CA LEU A 206 -16.57 -10.57 -5.91
C LEU A 206 -16.66 -11.60 -7.06
N ASP A 207 -15.54 -11.89 -7.71
CA ASP A 207 -15.40 -13.01 -8.64
C ASP A 207 -15.38 -14.32 -7.85
N ARG A 208 -16.54 -14.97 -7.78
CA ARG A 208 -16.73 -16.28 -7.14
C ARG A 208 -16.36 -17.46 -8.04
N THR A 209 -16.06 -17.20 -9.32
CA THR A 209 -15.77 -18.26 -10.30
C THR A 209 -14.31 -18.70 -10.24
N ARG A 210 -13.43 -17.91 -9.64
CA ARG A 210 -12.00 -18.18 -9.55
C ARG A 210 -11.55 -18.17 -8.09
N PRO A 211 -10.71 -19.14 -7.68
CA PRO A 211 -10.11 -19.08 -6.35
C PRO A 211 -9.22 -17.82 -6.25
N PRO A 212 -9.21 -17.16 -5.08
CA PRO A 212 -8.30 -16.05 -4.84
C PRO A 212 -6.85 -16.45 -5.13
N SER A 213 -6.14 -15.59 -5.85
CA SER A 213 -4.75 -15.78 -6.21
C SER A 213 -3.97 -14.50 -5.97
N SER A 214 -2.64 -14.59 -5.88
CA SER A 214 -1.78 -13.41 -5.87
C SER A 214 -0.67 -13.54 -6.90
N SER A 215 -0.28 -12.42 -7.48
CA SER A 215 0.92 -12.29 -8.30
C SER A 215 2.21 -12.30 -7.48
N PHE A 216 2.13 -12.45 -6.14
CA PHE A 216 3.27 -12.34 -5.24
C PHE A 216 3.43 -13.60 -4.39
N THR A 217 4.67 -14.05 -4.25
CA THR A 217 5.04 -15.14 -3.36
C THR A 217 5.51 -14.58 -2.02
N ARG A 218 5.22 -15.29 -0.92
CA ARG A 218 5.74 -14.96 0.40
C ARG A 218 7.26 -15.19 0.41
N ILE A 219 8.03 -14.13 0.64
CA ILE A 219 9.49 -14.13 0.44
C ILE A 219 10.26 -14.71 1.63
N LYS A 220 9.70 -14.66 2.86
CA LYS A 220 10.50 -14.90 4.06
C LYS A 220 10.42 -16.36 4.52
N THR A 221 11.48 -17.12 4.24
CA THR A 221 11.74 -18.47 4.78
C THR A 221 12.71 -18.47 5.96
N ARG A 222 13.54 -17.43 6.11
CA ARG A 222 14.56 -17.28 7.17
C ARG A 222 14.10 -16.35 8.30
N SER A 223 14.64 -16.54 9.51
CA SER A 223 14.36 -15.65 10.63
C SER A 223 15.05 -14.28 10.46
N ASN A 224 14.66 -13.28 11.24
CA ASN A 224 15.37 -11.99 11.24
C ASN A 224 16.81 -12.14 11.75
N ALA A 225 17.03 -13.01 12.73
CA ALA A 225 18.36 -13.29 13.28
C ALA A 225 19.31 -13.87 12.23
N ASP A 226 18.79 -14.69 11.30
CA ASP A 226 19.58 -15.25 10.21
C ASP A 226 19.89 -14.22 9.11
N LEU A 227 19.06 -13.18 8.97
CA LEU A 227 19.16 -12.19 7.89
C LEU A 227 19.96 -10.95 8.30
N VAL A 228 20.20 -10.74 9.60
CA VAL A 228 20.83 -9.53 10.12
C VAL A 228 22.08 -9.88 10.91
N SER A 229 23.25 -9.48 10.40
CA SER A 229 24.56 -9.81 10.99
C SER A 229 24.73 -9.24 12.42
N ASN A 230 24.17 -8.06 12.69
CA ASN A 230 24.20 -7.39 13.99
C ASN A 230 22.86 -7.51 14.75
N TYR A 231 22.11 -8.61 14.56
CA TYR A 231 20.78 -8.77 15.14
C TYR A 231 20.78 -8.68 16.67
N ALA A 232 21.78 -9.23 17.35
CA ALA A 232 21.86 -9.21 18.81
C ALA A 232 21.78 -7.79 19.39
N ASP A 233 22.36 -6.80 18.70
CA ASP A 233 22.34 -5.39 19.13
C ASP A 233 20.99 -4.72 18.86
N LEU A 234 20.15 -5.30 18.00
CA LEU A 234 18.93 -4.70 17.49
C LEU A 234 17.67 -5.48 17.87
N ALA A 235 17.78 -6.67 18.47
CA ALA A 235 16.66 -7.57 18.75
C ALA A 235 15.54 -6.91 19.56
N HIS A 236 15.88 -5.99 20.46
CA HIS A 236 14.91 -5.22 21.25
C HIS A 236 14.00 -4.29 20.41
N LEU A 237 14.39 -3.98 19.17
CA LEU A 237 13.60 -3.21 18.20
C LEU A 237 12.71 -4.11 17.32
N ASP A 238 12.95 -5.43 17.30
CA ASP A 238 12.15 -6.43 16.57
C ASP A 238 10.90 -6.82 17.36
N ARG A 239 9.92 -5.92 17.35
CA ARG A 239 8.66 -6.05 18.10
C ARG A 239 7.49 -5.42 17.34
N SER A 240 6.27 -5.75 17.75
CA SER A 240 5.06 -5.07 17.27
C SER A 240 4.93 -3.68 17.91
N SER A 241 4.72 -2.65 17.10
CA SER A 241 4.56 -1.24 17.54
C SER A 241 3.10 -0.81 17.74
N PHE A 242 2.11 -1.55 17.22
CA PHE A 242 0.69 -1.20 17.25
C PHE A 242 -0.19 -2.38 17.63
#